data_AF-A0A485N625-F1
#
_entry.id   AF-A0A485N625-F1
#
_cell.length_a   1.000
_cell.length_b   1.000
_cell.length_c   1.000
_cell.angle_alpha   90.00
_cell.angle_beta   90.00
_cell.angle_gamma   90.00
#
_symmetry.space_group_name_H-M   'P 1'
#
loop_
_entity.id
_entity.type
_entity.pdbx_description
1 polymer ?
#
loop_
_entity_poly.entity_id
_entity_poly.type
_entity_poly.pdbx_seq_one_letter_code
_entity_poly.pdbx_strand_id
1 'polypeptide(L)' 'MGQEVNEDDIQDLVEEDGQELTTDELMGLHREQQQEVIEEMSAAEEEKKAEKPLTSNEIREMCKCGKQCKIL' A
#
# COMPACT_ATOMS: atom_id res chain seq x y z
N MET A 1 25.72 -35.18 -21.71
CA MET A 1 24.57 -35.32 -22.59
C MET A 1 23.99 -33.92 -22.75
N GLY A 2 24.14 -33.31 -23.91
CA GLY A 2 23.53 -32.01 -24.23
C GLY A 2 22.29 -32.28 -25.06
N GLN A 3 21.15 -31.74 -24.66
CA GLN A 3 19.94 -31.78 -25.47
C GLN A 3 20.08 -30.68 -26.52
N GLU A 4 20.04 -31.04 -27.80
CA GLU A 4 19.95 -30.06 -28.88
C GLU A 4 18.55 -29.45 -28.81
N VAL A 5 18.50 -28.17 -28.45
CA VAL A 5 17.28 -27.37 -28.44
C VAL A 5 17.14 -26.77 -29.84
N ASN A 6 16.02 -27.04 -30.50
CA ASN A 6 15.71 -26.50 -31.81
C ASN A 6 14.87 -25.20 -31.70
N GLU A 7 14.63 -24.54 -32.82
CA GLU A 7 13.90 -23.27 -32.86
C GLU A 7 12.41 -23.41 -32.51
N ASP A 8 11.81 -24.56 -32.82
CA ASP A 8 10.43 -24.89 -32.44
C ASP A 8 10.34 -25.10 -30.92
N ASP A 9 11.33 -25.76 -30.28
CA ASP A 9 11.39 -25.92 -28.82
C ASP A 9 11.47 -24.56 -28.10
N ILE A 10 12.10 -23.56 -28.72
CA ILE A 10 12.18 -22.19 -28.20
C ILE A 10 10.85 -21.47 -28.39
N GLN A 11 10.19 -21.65 -29.54
CA GLN A 11 8.89 -21.04 -29.81
C GLN A 11 7.82 -21.56 -28.86
N ASP A 12 7.77 -22.87 -28.62
CA ASP A 12 6.82 -23.50 -27.70
C ASP A 12 6.99 -22.93 -26.27
N LEU A 13 8.23 -22.77 -25.81
CA LEU A 13 8.54 -22.20 -24.50
C LEU A 13 8.12 -20.72 -24.40
N VAL A 14 8.36 -19.93 -25.45
CA VAL A 14 7.98 -18.50 -25.49
C VAL A 14 6.45 -18.33 -25.52
N GLU A 15 5.73 -19.26 -26.16
CA GLU A 15 4.27 -19.24 -26.21
C GLU A 15 3.64 -19.68 -24.88
N GLU A 16 4.23 -20.68 -24.20
CA GLU A 16 3.85 -21.12 -22.85
C GLU A 16 4.10 -20.00 -21.81
N ASP A 17 5.31 -19.44 -21.75
CA ASP A 17 5.68 -18.33 -20.85
C ASP A 17 4.86 -17.06 -21.14
N GLY A 18 4.57 -16.81 -22.43
CA GLY A 18 3.77 -15.67 -22.88
C GLY A 18 2.32 -15.74 -22.42
N GLN A 19 1.75 -16.95 -22.32
CA GLN A 19 0.43 -17.17 -21.72
C GLN A 19 0.49 -17.06 -20.19
N GLU A 20 1.53 -17.59 -19.55
CA GLU A 20 1.71 -17.55 -18.09
C GLU A 20 1.85 -16.12 -17.55
N LEU A 21 2.52 -15.22 -18.26
CA LEU A 21 2.66 -13.79 -17.87
C LEU A 21 1.42 -12.92 -18.13
N THR A 22 0.40 -13.48 -18.79
CA THR A 22 -0.92 -12.84 -19.01
C THR A 22 -2.03 -13.44 -18.15
N THR A 23 -1.65 -14.17 -17.09
CA THR A 23 -2.59 -14.79 -16.17
C THR A 23 -3.52 -13.76 -15.53
N ASP A 24 -4.81 -14.05 -15.58
CA ASP A 24 -5.88 -13.30 -14.90
C ASP A 24 -5.57 -13.00 -13.43
N GLU A 25 -4.72 -13.79 -12.81
CA GLU A 25 -4.20 -13.58 -11.46
C GLU A 25 -3.39 -12.29 -11.33
N LEU A 26 -2.51 -11.95 -12.27
CA LEU A 26 -1.75 -10.70 -12.26
C LEU A 26 -2.66 -9.49 -12.49
N MET A 27 -3.65 -9.63 -13.38
CA MET A 27 -4.66 -8.60 -13.60
C MET A 27 -5.56 -8.41 -12.36
N GLY A 28 -5.92 -9.50 -11.70
CA GLY A 28 -6.65 -9.52 -10.44
C GLY A 28 -5.88 -8.83 -9.32
N LEU A 29 -4.61 -9.17 -9.16
CA LEU A 29 -3.72 -8.57 -8.17
C LEU A 29 -3.52 -7.07 -8.41
N HIS A 30 -3.31 -6.67 -9.66
CA HIS A 30 -3.21 -5.25 -10.02
C HIS A 30 -4.52 -4.49 -9.71
N ARG A 31 -5.68 -5.12 -9.93
CA ARG A 31 -7.00 -4.53 -9.59
C ARG A 31 -7.20 -4.40 -8.08
N GLU A 32 -6.84 -5.42 -7.30
CA GLU A 32 -6.89 -5.38 -5.83
C GLU A 32 -5.99 -4.28 -5.28
N GLN A 33 -4.75 -4.19 -5.79
CA GLN A 33 -3.79 -3.20 -5.34
C GLN A 33 -4.25 -1.76 -5.65
N GLN A 34 -4.89 -1.53 -6.80
CA GLN A 34 -5.49 -0.22 -7.08
C GLN A 34 -6.67 0.12 -6.16
N GLN A 35 -7.50 -0.87 -5.83
CA GLN A 35 -8.62 -0.69 -4.91
C GLN A 35 -8.13 -0.34 -3.50
N GLU A 36 -7.13 -1.06 -2.99
CA GLU A 36 -6.52 -0.82 -1.68
C GLU A 36 -5.97 0.60 -1.56
N VAL A 37 -5.24 1.08 -2.57
CA VAL A 37 -4.69 2.45 -2.58
C VAL A 37 -5.80 3.51 -2.50
N ILE A 38 -6.92 3.30 -3.19
CA ILE A 38 -8.06 4.23 -3.16
C ILE A 38 -8.71 4.25 -1.77
N GLU A 39 -8.87 3.08 -1.16
CA GLU A 39 -9.46 2.95 0.18
C GLU A 39 -8.57 3.56 1.26
N GLU A 40 -7.26 3.31 1.23
CA GLU A 40 -6.31 3.90 2.18
C GLU A 40 -6.26 5.43 2.05
N MET A 41 -6.24 5.96 0.82
CA MET A 41 -6.29 7.41 0.61
C MET A 41 -7.58 8.04 1.14
N SER A 42 -8.71 7.36 0.97
CA SER A 42 -10.01 7.83 1.47
C SER A 42 -10.07 7.79 3.00
N ALA A 43 -9.56 6.73 3.62
CA ALA A 43 -9.48 6.59 5.08
C ALA A 43 -8.57 7.65 5.69
N ALA A 44 -7.40 7.90 5.08
CA ALA A 44 -6.48 8.95 5.52
C ALA A 44 -7.09 10.35 5.40
N GLU A 45 -7.97 10.59 4.41
CA GLU A 45 -8.69 11.86 4.29
C GLU A 45 -9.79 12.00 5.35
N GLU A 46 -10.47 10.92 5.73
CA GLU A 46 -11.47 10.93 6.79
C GLU A 46 -10.83 11.13 8.18
N GLU A 47 -9.70 10.48 8.46
CA GLU A 47 -8.98 10.61 9.72
C GLU A 47 -8.50 12.06 9.95
N LYS A 48 -8.02 12.73 8.90
CA LYS A 48 -7.68 14.17 8.95
C LYS A 48 -8.87 15.08 9.19
N LYS A 49 -10.08 14.67 8.82
CA LYS A 49 -11.31 15.42 9.13
C LYS A 49 -11.80 15.15 10.56
N ALA A 50 -11.46 14.01 11.13
CA ALA A 50 -11.80 13.64 12.51
C ALA A 50 -10.85 14.27 13.56
N GLU A 51 -9.67 14.73 13.16
CA GLU A 51 -8.75 15.46 14.03
C GLU A 51 -9.36 16.82 14.42
N LYS A 52 -9.93 16.87 15.63
CA LYS A 52 -10.46 18.12 16.19
C LYS A 52 -9.28 19.07 16.43
N PRO A 53 -9.29 20.29 15.87
CA PRO A 53 -8.21 21.23 16.10
C PRO A 53 -8.15 21.56 17.59
N LEU A 54 -7.00 21.31 18.21
CA LEU A 54 -6.77 21.67 19.60
C LEU A 54 -6.91 23.18 19.76
N THR A 55 -7.76 23.60 20.68
CA THR A 55 -7.90 25.03 20.97
C THR A 55 -6.68 25.54 21.74
N SER A 56 -6.36 26.83 21.58
CA SER A 56 -5.29 27.49 22.35
C SER A 56 -5.48 27.36 23.87
N ASN A 57 -6.74 27.27 24.32
CA ASN A 57 -7.05 27.05 25.74
C ASN A 57 -6.64 25.65 26.20
N GLU A 58 -6.96 24.60 25.45
CA GLU A 58 -6.57 23.22 25.77
C GLU A 58 -5.05 23.05 25.80
N ILE A 59 -4.35 23.64 24.83
CA ILE A 59 -2.87 23.64 24.79
C ILE A 59 -2.29 24.32 26.04
N ARG A 60 -2.86 25.46 26.45
CA ARG A 60 -2.43 26.18 27.65
C ARG A 60 -2.63 25.36 28.92
N GLU A 61 -3.74 24.65 29.07
CA GLU A 61 -4.02 23.80 30.23
C GLU A 61 -3.08 22.59 30.28
N MET A 62 -2.81 21.94 29.14
CA MET A 62 -1.80 20.88 29.06
C MET A 62 -0.40 21.37 29.45
N CYS A 63 0.01 22.55 28.98
CA CYS A 63 1.29 23.15 29.36
C CYS A 63 1.38 23.53 30.84
N LYS A 64 0.26 23.86 31.51
CA LYS A 64 0.23 24.07 32.96
C LYS A 64 0.38 22.74 33.71
N CYS A 65 -0.30 21.69 33.27
CA CYS A 65 -0.19 20.35 33.86
C CYS A 65 1.25 19.81 33.82
N GLY A 66 1.94 19.94 32.68
CA GLY A 66 3.33 19.51 32.52
C GLY A 66 4.36 20.31 33.35
N LYS A 67 4.03 21.54 33.77
CA LYS A 67 4.87 22.33 34.69
C LYS A 67 4.72 21.89 36.14
N GLN A 68 3.55 21.39 36.53
CA GLN A 68 3.28 20.90 37.89
C GLN A 68 3.97 19.56 38.15
N CYS A 69 4.07 18.67 37.16
CA CYS A 69 4.81 17.41 37.26
C CYS A 69 6.35 17.55 37.35
N LYS A 70 6.92 18.74 37.08
CA LYS A 70 8.37 19.01 37.21
C LYS A 70 8.76 19.61 38.56
N ILE A 71 7.80 19.97 39.41
CA ILE A 71 8.01 20.65 40.69
C ILE A 71 7.81 19.68 41.88
N LEU A 72 7.27 18.49 41.63
CA LEU A 72 7.24 17.34 42.55
C LEU A 72 8.40 16.40 42.25
#